data_AF-A0A6A3V0A0-F1
#
_entry.id   AF-A0A6A3V0A0-F1
#
_cell.length_a   1.000
_cell.length_b   1.000
_cell.length_c   1.000
_cell.angle_alpha   90.00
_cell.angle_beta   90.00
_cell.angle_gamma   90.00
#
_symmetry.space_group_name_H-M   'P 1'
#
loop_
_entity.id
_entity.type
_entity.pdbx_description
1 polymer ?
#
loop_
_entity_poly.entity_id
_entity_poly.type
_entity_poly.pdbx_seq_one_letter_code
_entity_poly.pdbx_strand_id
1 'polypeptide(L)'
;MLVAAKEAPTTRKLATQLEEVQLANWLASKQTVDDVFKLLKLDDEGAKLFQNPVSSTWVSYATKLDEKNPDALMFSVLKARYDDDALATIFTVAKETR
;
A
#
# COMPACT_ATOMS: atom_id res chain seq x y z
N MET A 1 -12.49 -4.87 -1.14
CA MET A 1 -13.85 -4.28 -1.28
C MET A 1 -13.80 -2.79 -1.59
N LEU A 2 -13.11 -1.95 -0.80
CA LEU A 2 -13.05 -0.50 -1.06
C LEU A 2 -12.42 -0.15 -2.41
N VAL A 3 -11.32 -0.82 -2.78
CA VAL A 3 -10.66 -0.56 -4.07
C VAL A 3 -11.61 -0.79 -5.24
N ALA A 4 -12.33 -1.92 -5.28
CA ALA A 4 -13.35 -2.18 -6.30
C ALA A 4 -14.49 -1.15 -6.29
N ALA A 5 -14.91 -0.67 -5.11
CA ALA A 5 -15.95 0.34 -5.00
C ALA A 5 -15.53 1.74 -5.52
N LYS A 6 -14.21 2.02 -5.58
CA LYS A 6 -13.67 3.24 -6.21
C LYS A 6 -13.76 3.21 -7.74
N GLU A 7 -13.81 2.03 -8.34
CA GLU A 7 -13.91 1.87 -9.79
C GLU A 7 -15.31 2.25 -10.32
N ALA A 8 -16.37 1.96 -9.56
CA ALA A 8 -17.74 2.28 -9.97
C ALA A 8 -18.11 3.76 -9.70
N PRO A 9 -18.59 4.52 -10.72
CA PRO A 9 -18.89 5.96 -10.55
C PRO A 9 -19.89 6.28 -9.44
N THR A 10 -20.88 5.42 -9.22
CA THR A 10 -21.95 5.62 -8.23
C THR A 10 -21.48 5.45 -6.79
N THR A 11 -20.45 4.63 -6.54
CA THR A 11 -19.91 4.36 -5.20
C THR A 11 -18.57 5.04 -4.95
N ARG A 12 -17.91 5.58 -5.98
CA ARG A 12 -16.56 6.14 -5.91
C ARG A 12 -16.40 7.17 -4.80
N LYS A 13 -17.27 8.18 -4.75
CA LYS A 13 -17.16 9.27 -3.75
C LYS A 13 -17.20 8.72 -2.32
N LEU A 14 -18.15 7.83 -2.04
CA LEU A 14 -18.31 7.23 -0.72
C LEU A 14 -17.13 6.32 -0.38
N ALA A 15 -16.64 5.53 -1.35
CA ALA A 15 -15.49 4.65 -1.17
C ALA A 15 -14.20 5.44 -0.87
N THR A 16 -13.97 6.56 -1.56
CA THR A 16 -12.83 7.45 -1.27
C THR A 16 -12.92 8.06 0.12
N GLN A 17 -14.10 8.57 0.51
CA GLN A 17 -14.29 9.12 1.87
C GLN A 17 -14.06 8.06 2.95
N LEU A 18 -14.52 6.83 2.72
CA LEU A 18 -14.31 5.74 3.67
C LEU A 18 -12.84 5.31 3.76
N GLU A 19 -12.11 5.32 2.64
CA GLU A 19 -10.66 5.11 2.64
C GLU A 19 -9.94 6.23 3.42
N GLU A 20 -10.29 7.49 3.23
CA GLU A 20 -9.69 8.60 3.98
C GLU A 20 -9.87 8.47 5.50
N VAL A 21 -11.08 8.06 5.93
CA VAL A 21 -11.40 7.76 7.33
C VAL A 21 -10.57 6.59 7.83
N GLN A 22 -10.42 5.53 7.04
CA GLN A 22 -9.60 4.36 7.38
C GLN A 22 -8.13 4.76 7.60
N LEU A 23 -7.56 5.55 6.69
CA LEU A 23 -6.18 6.03 6.80
C LEU A 23 -6.00 6.92 8.05
N ALA A 24 -6.96 7.81 8.33
CA ALA A 24 -6.93 8.64 9.53
C ALA A 24 -7.01 7.82 10.83
N ASN A 25 -7.82 6.76 10.84
CA ASN A 25 -7.92 5.86 11.98
C ASN A 25 -6.61 5.09 12.24
N TRP A 26 -5.91 4.66 11.19
CA TRP A 26 -4.59 4.03 11.34
C TRP A 26 -3.55 5.00 11.90
N LEU A 27 -3.54 6.27 11.45
CA LEU A 27 -2.68 7.31 12.02
C LEU A 27 -2.99 7.56 13.50
N ALA A 28 -4.28 7.71 13.85
CA ALA A 28 -4.70 7.92 15.23
C ALA A 28 -4.34 6.74 16.14
N SER A 29 -4.36 5.53 15.59
CA SER A 29 -3.95 4.29 16.25
C SER A 29 -2.44 4.05 16.22
N LYS A 30 -1.66 5.01 15.70
CA LYS A 30 -0.18 4.96 15.59
C LYS A 30 0.34 3.72 14.87
N GLN A 31 -0.40 3.23 13.88
CA GLN A 31 0.05 2.10 13.07
C GLN A 31 1.30 2.49 12.28
N THR A 32 2.27 1.60 12.21
CA THR A 32 3.44 1.80 11.34
C THR A 32 3.09 1.43 9.89
N VAL A 33 3.95 1.81 8.94
CA VAL A 33 3.84 1.36 7.54
C VAL A 33 3.94 -0.17 7.45
N ASP A 34 4.69 -0.79 8.37
CA ASP A 34 4.83 -2.24 8.51
C ASP A 34 3.54 -2.92 8.98
N ASP A 35 2.88 -2.34 10.00
CA ASP A 35 1.63 -2.87 10.54
C ASP A 35 0.53 -2.85 9.49
N VAL A 36 0.40 -1.72 8.76
CA VAL A 36 -0.58 -1.60 7.68
C VAL A 36 -0.26 -2.54 6.52
N PHE A 37 1.01 -2.76 6.20
CA PHE A 37 1.42 -3.74 5.18
C PHE A 37 0.90 -5.16 5.50
N LYS A 38 1.10 -5.61 6.75
CA LYS A 38 0.62 -6.91 7.23
C LYS A 38 -0.91 -6.95 7.35
N LEU A 39 -1.53 -5.86 7.82
CA LEU A 39 -2.98 -5.76 7.94
C LEU A 39 -3.68 -5.93 6.59
N LEU A 40 -3.06 -5.42 5.52
CA LEU A 40 -3.52 -5.56 4.15
C LEU A 40 -3.11 -6.89 3.50
N LYS A 41 -2.40 -7.76 4.22
CA LYS A 41 -1.92 -9.08 3.78
C LYS A 41 -1.05 -9.03 2.54
N LEU A 42 -0.22 -7.99 2.44
CA LEU A 42 0.68 -7.78 1.30
C LEU A 42 1.97 -8.61 1.39
N ASP A 43 2.22 -9.22 2.55
CA ASP A 43 3.35 -10.12 2.82
C ASP A 43 3.25 -11.46 2.09
N ASP A 44 2.06 -11.89 1.70
CA ASP A 44 1.83 -13.15 0.98
C ASP A 44 1.97 -13.01 -0.56
N GLU A 45 2.12 -11.79 -1.08
CA GLU A 45 2.03 -11.49 -2.52
C GLU A 45 3.36 -11.65 -3.29
N GLY A 46 4.50 -11.65 -2.59
CA GLY A 46 5.84 -11.75 -3.18
C GLY A 46 6.06 -10.77 -4.34
N ALA A 47 6.50 -11.30 -5.50
CA ALA A 47 6.77 -10.51 -6.70
C ALA A 47 5.55 -9.75 -7.27
N LYS A 48 4.32 -10.20 -6.95
CA LYS A 48 3.07 -9.62 -7.46
C LYS A 48 2.49 -8.55 -6.55
N LEU A 49 3.20 -8.17 -5.49
CA LEU A 49 2.80 -7.17 -4.50
C LEU A 49 2.09 -5.95 -5.12
N PHE A 50 2.72 -5.30 -6.11
CA PHE A 50 2.20 -4.07 -6.71
C PHE A 50 1.13 -4.31 -7.79
N GLN A 51 0.86 -5.56 -8.16
CA GLN A 51 -0.28 -5.93 -9.01
C GLN A 51 -1.56 -6.09 -8.18
N ASN A 52 -1.44 -6.37 -6.88
CA ASN A 52 -2.59 -6.36 -5.99
C ASN A 52 -3.08 -4.91 -5.84
N PRO A 53 -4.32 -4.59 -6.23
CA PRO A 53 -4.82 -3.22 -6.24
C PRO A 53 -4.95 -2.63 -4.81
N VAL A 54 -4.94 -3.46 -3.76
CA VAL A 54 -4.87 -3.04 -2.35
C VAL A 54 -3.52 -2.40 -2.00
N SER A 55 -2.45 -2.69 -2.74
CA SER A 55 -1.15 -2.04 -2.55
C SER A 55 -1.21 -0.51 -2.68
N SER A 56 -2.15 0.02 -3.48
CA SER A 56 -2.38 1.46 -3.60
C SER A 56 -2.85 2.11 -2.29
N THR A 57 -3.61 1.39 -1.46
CA THR A 57 -4.04 1.85 -0.13
C THR A 57 -2.85 1.89 0.84
N TRP A 58 -1.92 0.93 0.74
CA TRP A 58 -0.68 0.94 1.52
C TRP A 58 0.22 2.13 1.15
N VAL A 59 0.41 2.38 -0.15
CA VAL A 59 1.14 3.57 -0.65
C VAL A 59 0.49 4.86 -0.12
N SER A 60 -0.83 4.97 -0.23
CA SER A 60 -1.57 6.14 0.29
C SER A 60 -1.37 6.35 1.79
N TYR A 61 -1.27 5.27 2.56
CA TYR A 61 -0.97 5.35 3.99
C TYR A 61 0.44 5.86 4.27
N ALA A 62 1.45 5.33 3.58
CA ALA A 62 2.83 5.79 3.74
C ALA A 62 2.97 7.28 3.41
N THR A 63 2.34 7.74 2.32
CA THR A 63 2.28 9.17 1.95
C THR A 63 1.60 10.02 3.01
N LYS A 64 0.53 9.52 3.63
CA LYS A 64 -0.18 10.26 4.69
C LYS A 64 0.61 10.30 6.01
N LEU A 65 1.41 9.27 6.29
CA LEU A 65 2.21 9.19 7.52
C LEU A 65 3.46 10.08 7.46
N ASP A 66 4.15 10.10 6.32
CA ASP A 66 5.26 11.01 6.05
C ASP A 66 5.18 11.49 4.61
N GLU A 67 4.69 12.71 4.41
CA GLU A 67 4.59 13.34 3.08
C GLU A 67 5.96 13.64 2.46
N LYS A 68 7.02 13.74 3.28
CA LYS A 68 8.37 14.10 2.81
C LYS A 68 9.17 12.88 2.38
N ASN A 69 9.06 11.76 3.11
CA ASN A 69 9.85 10.56 2.85
C ASN A 69 9.04 9.25 2.80
N PRO A 70 7.91 9.19 2.08
CA PRO A 70 7.09 7.98 2.05
C PRO A 70 7.82 6.80 1.41
N ASP A 71 8.64 7.06 0.39
CA ASP A 71 9.42 6.05 -0.32
C ASP A 71 10.44 5.38 0.58
N ALA A 72 11.10 6.15 1.46
CA ALA A 72 12.06 5.59 2.41
C ALA A 72 11.38 4.68 3.43
N LEU A 73 10.18 5.05 3.90
CA LEU A 73 9.40 4.21 4.79
C LEU A 73 8.97 2.90 4.11
N MET A 74 8.41 2.98 2.90
CA MET A 74 8.01 1.79 2.14
C MET A 74 9.21 0.90 1.83
N PHE A 75 10.33 1.48 1.37
CA PHE A 75 11.54 0.74 1.07
C PHE A 75 12.08 0.00 2.29
N SER A 76 12.02 0.61 3.49
CA SER A 76 12.47 -0.05 4.73
C SER A 76 11.66 -1.31 5.05
N VAL A 77 10.35 -1.28 4.83
CA VAL A 77 9.42 -2.42 5.04
C VAL A 77 9.73 -3.55 4.05
N LEU A 78 9.97 -3.20 2.78
CA LEU A 78 10.32 -4.17 1.74
C LEU A 78 11.69 -4.79 2.00
N LYS A 79 12.70 -3.97 2.32
CA LYS A 79 14.08 -4.40 2.58
C LYS A 79 14.20 -5.30 3.80
N ALA A 80 13.31 -5.16 4.78
CA ALA A 80 13.26 -6.05 5.94
C ALA A 80 12.72 -7.46 5.62
N ARG A 81 12.03 -7.66 4.48
CA ARG A 81 11.38 -8.92 4.10
C ARG A 81 12.03 -9.62 2.92
N TYR A 82 12.54 -8.83 1.98
CA TYR A 82 13.04 -9.30 0.71
C TYR A 82 14.53 -9.00 0.62
N ASP A 83 15.30 -10.00 0.18
CA ASP A 83 16.68 -9.79 -0.23
C ASP A 83 16.75 -8.93 -1.50
N ASP A 84 17.97 -8.54 -1.89
CA ASP A 84 18.15 -7.59 -3.00
C ASP A 84 17.70 -8.19 -4.36
N ASP A 85 17.84 -9.50 -4.55
CA ASP A 85 17.41 -10.20 -5.77
C ASP A 85 15.87 -10.25 -5.86
N ALA A 86 15.20 -10.55 -4.75
CA ALA A 86 13.75 -10.52 -4.66
C ALA A 86 13.20 -9.10 -4.85
N LEU A 87 13.84 -8.09 -4.26
CA LEU A 87 13.47 -6.68 -4.48
C LEU A 87 13.63 -6.26 -5.93
N ALA A 88 14.75 -6.61 -6.57
CA ALA A 88 14.98 -6.33 -7.98
C ALA A 88 13.88 -6.95 -8.86
N THR A 89 13.46 -8.18 -8.54
CA THR A 89 12.35 -8.86 -9.21
C THR A 89 11.02 -8.11 -9.01
N ILE A 90 10.68 -7.76 -7.77
CA ILE A 90 9.45 -6.99 -7.46
C ILE A 90 9.39 -5.69 -8.26
N PHE A 91 10.48 -4.92 -8.31
CA PHE A 91 10.51 -3.65 -9.04
C PHE A 91 10.50 -3.82 -10.56
N THR A 92 11.05 -4.92 -11.08
CA THR A 92 11.00 -5.25 -12.51
C THR A 92 9.56 -5.57 -12.92
N VAL A 93 8.89 -6.48 -12.20
CA VAL A 93 7.48 -6.86 -12.43
C VAL A 93 6.55 -5.64 -12.30
N ALA A 94 6.79 -4.76 -11.34
CA ALA A 94 6.01 -3.55 -11.16
C ALA A 94 6.13 -2.58 -12.36
N LYS A 95 7.32 -2.47 -12.96
CA LYS A 95 7.54 -1.61 -14.14
C LYS A 95 6.91 -2.17 -15.41
N GLU A 96 6.91 -3.48 -15.59
CA GLU A 96 6.32 -4.15 -16.78
C GLU A 96 4.80 -4.05 -16.83
N THR A 97 4.16 -3.78 -15.68
CA THR A 97 2.70 -3.67 -15.57
C THR A 97 2.18 -2.27 -15.97
N ARG A 98 3.04 -1.33 -16.37
CA ARG A 98 2.70 0.08 -16.66
C ARG A 98 2.82 0.46 -18.13
#